data_AF-A0A9D9V3L7-F1
#
_entry.id   AF-A0A9D9V3L7-F1
#
_cell.length_a   1.000
_cell.length_b   1.000
_cell.length_c   1.000
_cell.angle_alpha   90.00
_cell.angle_beta   90.00
_cell.angle_gamma   90.00
#
_symmetry.space_group_name_H-M   'P 1'
#
loop_
_entity.id
_entity.type
_entity.pdbx_description
1 polymer ?
#
loop_
_entity_poly.entity_id
_entity_poly.type
_entity_poly.pdbx_seq_one_letter_code
_entity_poly.pdbx_strand_id
1 'polypeptide(L)'
;MKKALQVELGEHYVDYLVLATGTVFFLMFLRFFQGDKFASYMTVLTFSSFYVVWGIGHHMRDDSVNLKNVLEYILISLGVLLLLSVLFFR
;
A
#
# COMPACT_ATOMS: atom_id res chain seq x y z
N MET A 1 12.92 -26.41 -3.95
CA MET A 1 11.79 -25.61 -3.42
C MET A 1 12.17 -24.78 -2.19
N LYS A 2 12.50 -25.36 -1.03
CA LYS A 2 12.84 -24.59 0.20
C LYS A 2 14.01 -23.61 0.04
N LYS A 3 15.06 -23.99 -0.69
CA LYS A 3 16.26 -23.17 -0.91
C LYS A 3 16.02 -21.98 -1.84
N ALA A 4 15.16 -22.14 -2.87
CA ALA A 4 14.81 -21.06 -3.80
C ALA A 4 13.92 -20.01 -3.12
N LEU A 5 12.93 -20.46 -2.34
CA LEU A 5 12.05 -19.57 -1.58
C LEU A 5 12.81 -18.75 -0.53
N GLN A 6 13.85 -19.33 0.10
CA GLN A 6 14.69 -18.61 1.07
C GLN A 6 15.59 -17.55 0.45
N VAL A 7 16.03 -17.76 -0.80
CA VAL A 7 16.83 -16.77 -1.54
C VAL A 7 15.94 -15.61 -1.97
N GLU A 8 14.77 -15.90 -2.52
CA GLU A 8 13.79 -14.90 -2.98
C GLU A 8 13.24 -14.03 -1.82
N LEU A 9 12.93 -14.66 -0.67
CA LEU A 9 12.56 -13.93 0.55
C LEU A 9 13.72 -13.09 1.10
N GLY A 10 14.96 -13.53 0.91
CA GLY A 10 16.16 -12.82 1.36
C GLY A 10 16.45 -11.58 0.51
N GLU A 11 16.16 -11.62 -0.79
CA GLU A 11 16.38 -10.48 -1.70
C GLU A 11 15.31 -9.40 -1.54
N HIS A 12 14.05 -9.79 -1.25
CA HIS A 12 12.93 -8.85 -1.09
C HIS A 12 12.50 -8.61 0.36
N TYR A 13 13.28 -9.05 1.35
CA TYR A 13 12.88 -8.96 2.76
C TYR A 13 12.57 -7.52 3.19
N VAL A 14 13.36 -6.55 2.70
CA VAL A 14 13.20 -5.12 3.00
C VAL A 14 11.87 -4.62 2.45
N ASP A 15 11.51 -5.03 1.24
CA ASP A 15 10.29 -4.59 0.57
C ASP A 15 9.06 -5.05 1.36
N TYR A 16 9.04 -6.31 1.79
CA TYR A 16 7.97 -6.83 2.64
C TYR A 16 7.96 -6.20 4.03
N LEU A 17 9.12 -5.92 4.62
CA LEU A 17 9.22 -5.27 5.93
C LEU A 17 8.65 -3.85 5.89
N VAL A 18 8.98 -3.09 4.84
CA VAL A 18 8.45 -1.73 4.61
C VAL A 18 6.95 -1.77 4.45
N LEU A 19 6.42 -2.69 3.64
CA LEU A 19 4.98 -2.83 3.41
C LEU A 19 4.24 -3.23 4.70
N ALA A 20 4.77 -4.21 5.44
CA ALA A 20 4.20 -4.66 6.71
C ALA A 20 4.18 -3.53 7.75
N THR A 21 5.29 -2.83 7.89
CA THR A 21 5.41 -1.71 8.84
C THR A 21 4.45 -0.58 8.46
N GLY A 22 4.42 -0.18 7.19
CA GLY A 22 3.49 0.83 6.69
C GLY A 22 2.02 0.44 6.91
N THR A 23 1.69 -0.85 6.73
CA THR A 23 0.34 -1.39 6.96
C THR A 23 -0.04 -1.34 8.44
N VAL A 24 0.87 -1.69 9.35
CA VAL A 24 0.65 -1.58 10.80
C VAL A 24 0.37 -0.13 11.19
N PHE A 25 1.19 0.83 10.73
CA PHE A 25 0.96 2.25 10.99
C PHE A 25 -0.39 2.72 10.43
N PHE A 26 -0.73 2.31 9.20
CA PHE A 26 -2.03 2.62 8.60
C PHE A 26 -3.20 2.14 9.45
N LEU A 27 -3.18 0.88 9.90
CA LEU A 27 -4.24 0.32 10.75
C LEU A 27 -4.31 1.03 12.11
N MET A 28 -3.16 1.36 12.70
CA MET A 28 -3.10 2.13 13.94
C MET A 28 -3.72 3.52 13.77
N PHE A 29 -3.37 4.26 12.71
CA PHE A 29 -3.95 5.58 12.45
C PHE A 29 -5.43 5.50 12.11
N LEU A 30 -5.87 4.52 11.33
CA LEU A 30 -7.28 4.35 10.99
C LEU A 30 -8.12 4.06 12.23
N ARG A 31 -7.58 3.27 13.17
CA ARG A 31 -8.21 3.03 14.47
C ARG A 31 -8.20 4.27 15.36
N PHE A 32 -7.10 5.03 15.36
CA PHE A 32 -6.96 6.24 16.17
C PHE A 32 -7.92 7.36 15.72
N PHE A 33 -8.06 7.56 14.41
CA PHE A 33 -8.95 8.55 13.81
C PHE A 33 -10.37 8.04 13.55
N GLN A 34 -10.72 6.87 14.10
CA GLN A 34 -12.04 6.28 13.93
C GLN A 34 -13.12 7.24 14.46
N GLY A 35 -14.11 7.54 13.61
CA GLY A 35 -15.21 8.47 13.92
C GLY A 35 -14.98 9.88 13.39
N ASP A 36 -13.73 10.28 13.14
CA ASP A 36 -13.41 11.48 12.38
C ASP A 36 -13.32 11.12 10.89
N LYS A 37 -14.33 11.55 10.13
CA LYS A 37 -14.43 11.28 8.69
C LYS A 37 -13.27 11.89 7.91
N PHE A 38 -12.86 13.12 8.24
CA PHE A 38 -11.81 13.82 7.51
C PHE A 38 -10.45 13.20 7.80
N ALA A 39 -10.12 12.97 9.07
CA ALA A 39 -8.85 12.38 9.46
C ALA A 39 -8.72 10.91 9.00
N SER A 40 -9.80 10.13 9.04
CA SER A 40 -9.83 8.78 8.47
C SER A 40 -9.59 8.80 6.96
N TYR A 41 -10.24 9.70 6.23
CA TYR A 41 -10.02 9.87 4.79
C TYR A 41 -8.58 10.29 4.47
N MET A 42 -8.02 11.25 5.19
CA MET A 42 -6.62 11.66 5.04
C MET A 42 -5.65 10.49 5.30
N THR A 43 -5.91 9.69 6.34
CA THR A 43 -5.09 8.50 6.65
C THR A 43 -5.05 7.51 5.49
N VAL A 44 -6.22 7.23 4.90
CA VAL A 44 -6.34 6.32 3.75
C VAL A 44 -5.66 6.92 2.53
N LEU A 45 -5.86 8.21 2.25
CA LEU A 45 -5.22 8.91 1.14
C LEU A 45 -3.69 8.82 1.24
N THR A 46 -3.13 9.10 2.42
CA THR A 46 -1.68 8.99 2.66
C THR A 46 -1.19 7.56 2.46
N PHE A 47 -1.89 6.55 2.98
CA PHE A 47 -1.49 5.15 2.80
C PHE A 47 -1.59 4.68 1.35
N SER A 48 -2.65 5.09 0.64
CA SER A 48 -2.81 4.84 -0.80
C SER A 48 -1.68 5.47 -1.61
N SER A 49 -1.31 6.72 -1.33
CA SER A 49 -0.16 7.35 -1.98
C SER A 49 1.14 6.62 -1.67
N PHE A 50 1.37 6.24 -0.41
CA PHE A 50 2.51 5.41 -0.03
C PHE A 50 2.56 4.10 -0.82
N TYR A 51 1.44 3.39 -0.93
CA TYR A 51 1.36 2.12 -1.65
C TYR A 51 1.71 2.26 -3.13
N VAL A 52 1.22 3.30 -3.81
CA VAL A 52 1.58 3.58 -5.21
C VAL A 52 3.07 3.89 -5.34
N VAL A 53 3.60 4.78 -4.50
CA VAL A 53 5.03 5.17 -4.55
C VAL A 53 5.93 3.96 -4.25
N TRP A 54 5.57 3.15 -3.27
CA TRP A 54 6.29 1.93 -2.93
C TRP A 54 6.25 0.93 -4.09
N GLY A 55 5.08 0.68 -4.69
CA GLY A 55 4.92 -0.27 -5.80
C GLY A 55 5.76 0.13 -7.01
N ILE A 56 5.75 1.42 -7.37
CA ILE A 56 6.63 1.96 -8.42
C ILE A 56 8.10 1.76 -8.03
N GLY A 57 8.49 2.17 -6.83
CA GLY A 57 9.88 2.11 -6.38
C GLY A 57 10.44 0.69 -6.23
N HIS A 58 9.60 -0.29 -5.91
CA HIS A 58 9.97 -1.71 -5.89
C HIS A 58 10.21 -2.23 -7.31
N HIS A 59 9.28 -2.00 -8.24
CA HIS A 59 9.46 -2.42 -9.63
C HIS A 59 10.61 -1.69 -10.35
N MET A 60 10.92 -0.44 -9.95
CA MET A 60 12.09 0.29 -10.45
C MET A 60 13.41 -0.37 -10.06
N ARG A 61 13.47 -0.96 -8.86
CA ARG A 61 14.67 -1.67 -8.37
C ARG A 61 14.85 -3.03 -9.04
N ASP A 62 13.76 -3.64 -9.47
CA ASP A 62 13.74 -4.95 -10.13
C ASP A 62 13.71 -4.86 -11.66
N ASP A 63 13.97 -3.68 -12.25
CA ASP A 63 13.91 -3.39 -13.69
C ASP A 63 12.61 -3.89 -14.38
N SER A 64 11.52 -3.97 -13.62
CA SER A 64 10.25 -4.59 -14.03
C SER A 64 9.08 -3.60 -14.11
N VAL A 65 9.39 -2.30 -14.13
CA VAL A 65 8.38 -1.24 -14.26
C VAL A 65 7.69 -1.36 -15.60
N ASN A 66 6.41 -1.72 -15.55
CA ASN A 66 5.53 -1.70 -16.69
C ASN A 66 4.37 -0.75 -16.39
N LEU A 67 3.96 0.04 -17.39
CA LEU A 67 2.81 0.95 -17.26
C LEU A 67 1.57 0.23 -16.75
N LYS A 68 1.37 -1.03 -17.16
CA LYS A 68 0.31 -1.91 -16.67
C LYS A 68 0.33 -2.03 -15.15
N ASN A 69 1.47 -2.39 -14.56
CA ASN A 69 1.61 -2.57 -13.11
C ASN A 69 1.37 -1.25 -12.37
N VAL A 70 1.91 -0.13 -12.89
CA VAL A 70 1.68 1.20 -12.30
C VAL A 70 0.18 1.56 -12.29
N LEU A 71 -0.53 1.30 -13.39
CA LEU A 71 -1.97 1.53 -13.47
C LEU A 71 -2.73 0.62 -12.51
N GLU A 72 -2.32 -0.63 -12.31
CA GLU A 72 -2.93 -1.53 -11.33
C GLU A 72 -2.81 -0.96 -9.91
N TYR A 73 -1.63 -0.47 -9.49
CA TYR A 73 -1.45 0.15 -8.17
C TYR A 73 -2.33 1.39 -7.98
N ILE A 74 -2.44 2.24 -9.01
CA ILE A 74 -3.29 3.43 -8.99
C ILE A 74 -4.76 3.04 -8.89
N LEU A 75 -5.22 2.09 -9.71
CA LEU A 75 -6.62 1.65 -9.73
C LEU A 75 -7.04 1.00 -8.41
N ILE A 76 -6.18 0.15 -7.83
CA ILE A 76 -6.44 -0.44 -6.50
C ILE A 76 -6.55 0.66 -5.45
N SER A 77 -5.63 1.61 -5.45
CA SER A 77 -5.61 2.72 -4.50
C SER A 77 -6.86 3.61 -4.61
N LEU A 78 -7.26 3.95 -5.84
CA LEU A 78 -8.49 4.68 -6.10
C LEU A 78 -9.73 3.88 -5.70
N GLY A 79 -9.77 2.58 -5.98
CA GLY A 79 -10.87 1.71 -5.58
C GLY A 79 -11.09 1.68 -4.06
N VAL A 80 -9.99 1.56 -3.29
CA VAL A 80 -10.04 1.61 -1.82
C VAL A 80 -10.54 2.97 -1.33
N LEU A 81 -10.05 4.08 -1.91
CA LEU A 81 -10.50 5.43 -1.57
C LEU A 81 -11.98 5.65 -1.86
N LEU A 82 -12.47 5.18 -3.00
CA LEU A 82 -13.88 5.27 -3.39
C LEU A 82 -14.78 4.42 -2.49
N LEU A 83 -14.36 3.21 -2.12
CA LEU A 83 -15.13 2.36 -1.19
C LEU A 83 -15.27 3.02 0.19
N LEU A 84 -14.20 3.63 0.69
CA LEU A 84 -14.23 4.32 1.98
C LEU A 84 -15.01 5.63 1.94
N SER A 85 -15.01 6.34 0.81
CA SER A 85 -15.86 7.54 0.67
C SER A 85 -17.34 7.16 0.74
N VAL A 86 -17.76 6.05 0.13
CA VAL A 86 -19.16 5.54 0.25
C VAL A 86 -19.52 5.17 1.68
N LEU A 87 -18.58 4.63 2.46
CA LEU A 87 -18.82 4.21 3.85
C LEU A 87 -18.85 5.40 4.83
N PHE A 88 -17.99 6.41 4.62
CA PHE A 88 -17.84 7.54 5.56
C PHE A 88 -18.63 8.79 5.18
N PHE A 89 -18.93 9.04 3.90
CA PHE A 89 -19.70 10.21 3.45
C PHE A 89 -21.21 9.93 3.31
N ARG A 90 -21.73 8.93 4.03
CA ARG A 90 -23.16 8.86 4.37
C ARG A 90 -23.54 9.79 5.50
#